data_AF-A0A8B9MHF3-F1
#
_entry.id   AF-A0A8B9MHF3-F1
#
_cell.length_a   1.000
_cell.length_b   1.000
_cell.length_c   1.000
_cell.angle_alpha   90.00
_cell.angle_beta   90.00
_cell.angle_gamma   90.00
#
_symmetry.space_group_name_H-M   'P 1'
#
loop_
_entity.id
_entity.type
_entity.pdbx_description
1 polymer ?
#
loop_
_entity_poly.entity_id
_entity_poly.type
_entity_poly.pdbx_seq_one_letter_code
_entity_poly.pdbx_strand_id
1 'polypeptide(L)'
;ECQTLNTLVNHIHGSIYSGSGIYAPDGARTYYYNMKNEDGHLLIAELDSHPRLSPASPPAVSWSSYASSVERFSQNDHDFSGLIFHDQFTFTELTKPEGNLTVCQKDLCCHLSYKMAGKQEDEVYVLGAFDGLHVVEGQYYLQICTLLKCKSTDLNTCGQPVETAETKFEMFSLSGTFGTNYVFPEVLYSGVQLAPGEFEVLNDGRLISKTRTTTPVITVTLFGRCSCVSLSVFWIFIFLALRKSVLWARGYVLIKTALCIS
;
A
#
# COMPACT_ATOMS: atom_id res chain seq x y z
N GLU A 1 5.55 -14.35 -15.77
CA GLU A 1 5.56 -14.62 -14.32
C GLU A 1 5.90 -13.34 -13.56
N CYS A 2 5.25 -13.08 -12.43
CA CYS A 2 5.66 -11.97 -11.58
C CYS A 2 6.98 -12.33 -10.90
N GLN A 3 7.99 -11.47 -11.04
CA GLN A 3 9.33 -11.72 -10.53
C GLN A 3 9.55 -10.86 -9.29
N THR A 4 10.01 -11.46 -8.18
CA THR A 4 10.53 -10.68 -7.05
C THR A 4 11.94 -10.22 -7.40
N LEU A 5 12.14 -8.90 -7.45
CA LEU A 5 13.33 -8.27 -8.02
C LEU A 5 13.91 -7.24 -7.04
N ASN A 6 15.22 -7.03 -7.15
CA ASN A 6 15.84 -5.84 -6.59
C ASN A 6 15.37 -4.62 -7.39
N THR A 7 15.04 -3.52 -6.71
CA THR A 7 14.59 -2.27 -7.34
C THR A 7 15.45 -1.11 -6.86
N LEU A 8 15.97 -0.33 -7.81
CA LEU A 8 16.68 0.93 -7.56
C LEU A 8 15.77 2.07 -8.00
N VAL A 9 15.40 2.93 -7.06
CA VAL A 9 14.55 4.10 -7.32
C VAL A 9 15.38 5.35 -7.07
N ASN A 10 15.57 6.15 -8.10
CA ASN A 10 16.24 7.44 -8.01
C ASN A 10 15.27 8.53 -8.44
N HIS A 11 14.93 9.43 -7.51
CA HIS A 11 14.08 10.58 -7.79
C HIS A 11 14.92 11.85 -7.95
N ILE A 12 14.49 12.71 -8.87
CA ILE A 12 15.01 14.08 -8.94
C ILE A 12 14.54 14.79 -7.66
N HIS A 13 15.50 15.27 -6.87
CA HIS A 13 15.19 16.01 -5.66
C HIS A 13 14.77 17.44 -6.01
N GLY A 14 13.58 17.83 -5.58
CA GLY A 14 13.04 19.17 -5.74
C GLY A 14 11.98 19.45 -4.69
N SER A 15 11.49 20.68 -4.61
CA SER A 15 10.62 21.15 -3.51
C SER A 15 9.29 20.38 -3.35
N ILE A 16 8.93 19.51 -4.32
CA ILE A 16 7.74 18.64 -4.30
C ILE A 16 8.04 17.15 -4.61
N TYR A 17 9.31 16.79 -4.79
CA TYR A 17 9.75 15.44 -5.16
C TYR A 17 10.89 14.98 -4.26
N SER A 18 10.62 14.00 -3.41
CA SER A 18 11.65 13.30 -2.64
C SER A 18 11.21 11.86 -2.38
N GLY A 19 12.17 10.93 -2.33
CA GLY A 19 11.91 9.50 -2.18
C GLY A 19 12.79 8.66 -3.09
N SER A 20 14.03 8.44 -2.68
CA SER A 20 14.97 7.52 -3.35
C SER A 20 15.20 6.29 -2.47
N GLY A 21 15.51 5.15 -3.07
CA GLY A 21 15.75 3.94 -2.30
C GLY A 21 16.26 2.74 -3.07
N ILE A 22 16.80 1.80 -2.32
CA ILE A 22 17.30 0.51 -2.77
C ILE A 22 16.50 -0.57 -2.06
N TYR A 23 15.78 -1.37 -2.83
CA TYR A 23 14.82 -2.36 -2.33
C TYR A 23 15.21 -3.77 -2.80
N ALA A 24 15.11 -4.73 -1.89
CA ALA A 24 15.24 -6.15 -2.13
C ALA A 24 13.87 -6.85 -1.95
N PRO A 25 13.72 -8.12 -2.39
CA PRO A 25 12.50 -8.91 -2.21
C PRO A 25 11.92 -8.93 -0.80
N ASP A 26 12.78 -8.95 0.21
CA ASP A 26 12.48 -9.04 1.64
C ASP A 26 12.32 -7.67 2.32
N GLY A 27 12.54 -6.55 1.59
CA GLY A 27 12.32 -5.21 2.11
C GLY A 27 13.28 -4.14 1.59
N ALA A 28 13.14 -2.92 2.11
CA ALA A 28 14.07 -1.84 1.80
C ALA A 28 15.44 -2.07 2.45
N ARG A 29 16.52 -1.94 1.69
CA ARG A 29 17.90 -1.95 2.21
C ARG A 29 18.33 -0.58 2.70
N THR A 30 17.99 0.45 1.93
CA THR A 30 18.19 1.85 2.31
C THR A 30 17.22 2.74 1.55
N TYR A 31 16.80 3.84 2.15
CA TYR A 31 15.93 4.82 1.51
C TYR A 31 16.20 6.22 2.07
N TYR A 32 15.86 7.22 1.28
CA TYR A 32 15.96 8.63 1.65
C TYR A 32 14.67 9.34 1.26
N TYR A 33 14.10 10.04 2.23
CA TYR A 33 12.96 10.92 2.04
C TYR A 33 13.22 12.22 2.80
N ASN A 34 13.17 13.35 2.10
CA ASN A 34 13.33 14.65 2.70
C ASN A 34 12.56 15.72 1.93
N MET A 35 11.55 16.32 2.56
CA MET A 35 10.81 17.45 1.98
C MET A 35 11.25 18.80 2.56
N LYS A 36 12.21 18.82 3.51
CA LYS A 36 12.58 20.01 4.28
C LYS A 36 13.73 20.80 3.66
N ASN A 37 14.65 20.12 2.98
CA ASN A 37 15.80 20.75 2.35
C ASN A 37 15.97 20.25 0.91
N GLU A 38 16.82 20.92 0.14
CA GLU A 38 17.10 20.60 -1.26
C GLU A 38 18.42 19.82 -1.43
N ASP A 39 18.92 19.22 -0.34
CA ASP A 39 20.21 18.54 -0.35
C ASP A 39 20.14 17.22 -1.12
N GLY A 40 21.11 17.00 -2.00
CA GLY A 40 21.32 15.71 -2.64
C GLY A 40 21.75 14.65 -1.61
N HIS A 41 21.36 13.39 -1.83
CA HIS A 41 21.73 12.28 -0.95
C HIS A 41 22.23 11.07 -1.75
N LEU A 42 23.38 10.52 -1.36
CA LEU A 42 23.93 9.29 -1.93
C LEU A 42 23.50 8.10 -1.08
N LEU A 43 22.91 7.09 -1.72
CA LEU A 43 22.50 5.83 -1.09
C LEU A 43 23.38 4.69 -1.60
N ILE A 44 23.91 3.89 -0.67
CA ILE A 44 24.74 2.73 -0.96
C ILE A 44 24.18 1.55 -0.16
N ALA A 45 23.98 0.41 -0.83
CA ALA A 45 23.61 -0.85 -0.19
C ALA A 45 24.11 -2.05 -1.01
N GLU A 46 24.35 -3.16 -0.32
CA GLU A 46 24.67 -4.45 -0.94
C GLU A 46 23.40 -5.22 -1.29
N LEU A 47 23.42 -5.92 -2.42
CA LEU A 47 22.30 -6.69 -2.95
C LEU A 47 22.78 -8.03 -3.48
N ASP A 48 21.94 -9.06 -3.32
CA ASP A 48 22.15 -10.36 -3.94
C ASP A 48 22.05 -10.24 -5.47
N SER A 49 23.03 -10.80 -6.18
CA SER A 49 23.04 -10.84 -7.65
C SER A 49 21.94 -11.73 -8.22
N HIS A 50 21.55 -12.77 -7.48
CA HIS A 50 20.51 -13.73 -7.87
C HIS A 50 19.46 -13.84 -6.75
N PRO A 51 18.62 -12.81 -6.56
CA PRO A 51 17.72 -12.73 -5.41
C PRO A 51 16.77 -13.92 -5.29
N ARG A 52 16.38 -14.55 -6.40
CA ARG A 52 15.52 -15.76 -6.42
C ARG A 52 16.18 -17.02 -5.82
N LEU A 53 17.50 -17.11 -5.95
CA LEU A 53 18.27 -18.24 -5.43
C LEU A 53 18.71 -17.98 -3.98
N SER A 54 18.47 -16.76 -3.49
CA SER A 54 18.75 -16.39 -2.12
C SER A 54 17.76 -17.11 -1.19
N PRO A 55 18.22 -17.67 -0.05
CA PRO A 55 17.36 -18.18 1.00
C PRO A 55 16.37 -17.12 1.53
N ALA A 56 16.67 -15.84 1.31
CA ALA A 56 15.84 -14.71 1.68
C ALA A 56 14.70 -14.40 0.67
N SER A 57 14.62 -15.12 -0.46
CA SER A 57 13.53 -14.92 -1.41
C SER A 57 12.20 -15.35 -0.78
N PRO A 58 11.18 -14.47 -0.76
CA PRO A 58 9.86 -14.88 -0.28
C PRO A 58 9.26 -15.93 -1.22
N PRO A 59 8.52 -16.92 -0.68
CA PRO A 59 7.79 -17.88 -1.48
C PRO A 59 6.62 -17.22 -2.22
N ALA A 60 6.02 -17.95 -3.17
CA ALA A 60 4.81 -17.49 -3.83
C ALA A 60 3.66 -17.31 -2.81
N VAL A 61 3.00 -16.16 -2.87
CA VAL A 61 1.92 -15.79 -1.96
C VAL A 61 0.57 -16.06 -2.63
N SER A 62 -0.32 -16.75 -1.92
CA SER A 62 -1.70 -16.95 -2.33
C SER A 62 -2.59 -15.88 -1.68
N TRP A 63 -2.67 -14.70 -2.29
CA TRP A 63 -3.24 -13.49 -1.69
C TRP A 63 -4.68 -13.60 -1.16
N SER A 64 -5.51 -14.43 -1.78
CA SER A 64 -6.91 -14.64 -1.38
C SER A 64 -7.14 -15.85 -0.49
N SER A 65 -6.11 -16.65 -0.17
CA SER A 65 -6.26 -17.94 0.52
C SER A 65 -6.89 -17.80 1.90
N TYR A 66 -6.28 -16.98 2.77
CA TYR A 66 -6.82 -16.71 4.10
C TYR A 66 -8.17 -16.02 4.02
N ALA A 67 -8.25 -14.94 3.24
CA ALA A 67 -9.44 -14.09 3.14
C ALA A 67 -10.69 -14.85 2.65
N SER A 68 -10.52 -15.83 1.76
CA SER A 68 -11.64 -16.64 1.25
C SER A 68 -12.08 -17.74 2.24
N SER A 69 -11.24 -18.08 3.22
CA SER A 69 -11.50 -19.15 4.18
C SER A 69 -12.20 -18.67 5.46
N VAL A 70 -12.14 -17.38 5.76
CA VAL A 70 -12.71 -16.78 6.96
C VAL A 70 -14.11 -16.26 6.69
N GLU A 71 -15.02 -16.46 7.65
CA GLU A 71 -16.31 -15.79 7.62
C GLU A 71 -16.13 -14.29 7.79
N ARG A 72 -17.03 -13.50 7.21
CA ARG A 72 -17.01 -12.05 7.41
C ARG A 72 -17.16 -11.76 8.89
N PHE A 73 -16.26 -10.94 9.44
CA PHE A 73 -16.45 -10.39 10.78
C PHE A 73 -17.77 -9.60 10.79
N SER A 74 -18.50 -9.63 11.92
CA SER A 74 -19.81 -8.99 12.06
C SER A 74 -19.83 -7.60 11.44
N GLN A 75 -20.79 -7.36 10.55
CA GLN A 75 -20.90 -6.13 9.79
C GLN A 75 -21.05 -4.94 10.75
N ASN A 76 -20.21 -3.91 10.56
CA ASN A 76 -20.45 -2.61 11.18
C ASN A 76 -21.54 -1.94 10.34
N ASP A 77 -22.68 -1.57 10.94
CA ASP A 77 -23.80 -0.89 10.24
C ASP A 77 -23.47 0.57 9.82
N HIS A 78 -22.19 0.95 9.81
CA HIS A 78 -21.70 2.33 9.65
C HIS A 78 -20.62 2.45 8.57
N ASP A 79 -20.77 1.70 7.49
CA ASP A 79 -19.95 1.89 6.30
C ASP A 79 -20.28 3.24 5.65
N PHE A 80 -19.25 3.95 5.17
CA PHE A 80 -19.38 5.23 4.47
C PHE A 80 -18.45 5.30 3.25
N SER A 81 -18.74 6.21 2.33
CA SER A 81 -17.88 6.43 1.16
C SER A 81 -16.85 7.52 1.42
N GLY A 82 -15.64 7.35 0.90
CA GLY A 82 -14.63 8.40 0.85
C GLY A 82 -13.79 8.30 -0.41
N LEU A 83 -12.98 9.32 -0.67
CA LEU A 83 -12.17 9.40 -1.88
C LEU A 83 -10.68 9.26 -1.54
N ILE A 84 -10.02 8.30 -2.17
CA ILE A 84 -8.55 8.24 -2.23
C ILE A 84 -8.17 8.48 -3.68
N PHE A 85 -7.43 9.57 -3.94
CA PHE A 85 -6.94 9.88 -5.29
C PHE A 85 -8.02 9.77 -6.38
N HIS A 86 -9.20 10.36 -6.13
CA HIS A 86 -10.38 10.34 -7.01
C HIS A 86 -11.12 8.99 -7.15
N ASP A 87 -10.64 7.93 -6.52
CA ASP A 87 -11.34 6.64 -6.46
C ASP A 87 -12.26 6.59 -5.24
N GLN A 88 -13.48 6.11 -5.43
CA GLN A 88 -14.49 6.02 -4.39
C GLN A 88 -14.39 4.68 -3.63
N PHE A 89 -13.84 4.76 -2.43
CA PHE A 89 -13.68 3.64 -1.50
C PHE A 89 -14.91 3.48 -0.61
N THR A 90 -15.15 2.26 -0.15
CA THR A 90 -16.03 1.97 0.99
C THR A 90 -15.17 1.86 2.25
N PHE A 91 -15.48 2.64 3.29
CA PHE A 91 -14.76 2.69 4.55
C PHE A 91 -15.62 2.26 5.75
N THR A 92 -14.99 1.68 6.77
CA THR A 92 -15.53 1.52 8.12
C THR A 92 -14.55 2.08 9.15
N GLU A 93 -15.07 2.78 10.17
CA GLU A 93 -14.25 3.34 11.26
C GLU A 93 -13.79 2.26 12.26
N LEU A 94 -12.56 2.41 12.77
CA LEU A 94 -12.02 1.67 13.91
C LEU A 94 -12.44 2.36 15.22
N THR A 95 -13.68 2.11 15.64
CA THR A 95 -14.27 2.75 16.84
C THR A 95 -13.66 2.26 18.16
N LYS A 96 -13.19 1.01 18.21
CA LYS A 96 -12.60 0.37 19.40
C LYS A 96 -11.06 0.38 19.34
N PRO A 97 -10.35 0.26 20.48
CA PRO A 97 -8.89 0.14 20.49
C PRO A 97 -8.38 -1.20 19.93
N GLU A 98 -9.24 -2.23 19.91
CA GLU A 98 -8.96 -3.53 19.32
C GLU A 98 -10.22 -4.10 18.68
N GLY A 99 -10.04 -4.92 17.63
CA GLY A 99 -11.16 -5.57 16.99
C GLY A 99 -10.82 -6.26 15.67
N ASN A 100 -11.85 -6.90 15.12
CA ASN A 100 -11.83 -7.53 13.81
C ASN A 100 -12.91 -6.87 12.94
N LEU A 101 -12.54 -6.39 11.76
CA LEU A 101 -13.42 -5.66 10.86
C LEU A 101 -13.35 -6.24 9.46
N THR A 102 -14.49 -6.27 8.78
CA THR A 102 -14.59 -6.61 7.37
C THR A 102 -15.31 -5.48 6.66
N VAL A 103 -14.77 -5.02 5.54
CA VAL A 103 -15.45 -4.10 4.61
C VAL A 103 -15.33 -4.65 3.20
N CYS A 104 -16.39 -4.56 2.42
CA CYS A 104 -16.40 -5.09 1.06
C CYS A 104 -16.83 -4.01 0.06
N GLN A 105 -16.23 -4.04 -1.12
CA GLN A 105 -16.70 -3.31 -2.28
C GLN A 105 -16.64 -4.25 -3.49
N LYS A 106 -17.80 -4.50 -4.11
CA LYS A 106 -17.97 -5.48 -5.19
C LYS A 106 -17.40 -6.86 -4.81
N ASP A 107 -16.40 -7.35 -5.54
CA ASP A 107 -15.84 -8.69 -5.36
C ASP A 107 -14.69 -8.73 -4.34
N LEU A 108 -14.21 -7.56 -3.90
CA LEU A 108 -13.16 -7.44 -2.89
C LEU A 108 -13.77 -7.24 -1.49
N CYS A 109 -13.52 -8.20 -0.60
CA CYS A 109 -13.70 -8.08 0.84
C CYS A 109 -12.33 -7.97 1.51
N CYS A 110 -12.15 -6.96 2.35
CA CYS A 110 -10.94 -6.68 3.10
C CYS A 110 -11.16 -6.99 4.58
N HIS A 111 -10.25 -7.76 5.17
CA HIS A 111 -10.32 -8.20 6.56
C HIS A 111 -9.15 -7.61 7.34
N LEU A 112 -9.45 -6.99 8.48
CA LEU A 112 -8.47 -6.45 9.40
C LEU A 112 -8.69 -6.99 10.81
N SER A 113 -7.64 -7.54 11.39
CA SER A 113 -7.51 -7.71 12.84
C SER A 113 -6.50 -6.70 13.35
N TYR A 114 -6.80 -5.98 14.42
CA TYR A 114 -5.91 -4.95 14.95
C TYR A 114 -6.00 -4.80 16.46
N LYS A 115 -4.91 -4.30 17.04
CA LYS A 115 -4.84 -3.81 18.42
C LYS A 115 -3.94 -2.59 18.48
N MET A 116 -4.50 -1.45 18.88
CA MET A 116 -3.77 -0.20 19.07
C MET A 116 -3.04 -0.22 20.41
N ALA A 117 -1.83 0.34 20.47
CA ALA A 117 -1.05 0.47 21.72
C ALA A 117 -1.49 1.69 22.57
N GLY A 118 -2.67 2.24 22.26
CA GLY A 118 -3.24 3.48 22.79
C GLY A 118 -3.98 4.20 21.67
N LYS A 119 -5.32 4.22 21.73
CA LYS A 119 -6.14 4.98 20.77
C LYS A 119 -6.09 6.45 21.16
N GLN A 120 -5.63 7.30 20.25
CA GLN A 120 -5.68 8.75 20.42
C GLN A 120 -7.10 9.24 20.13
N GLU A 121 -7.62 10.15 20.96
CA GLU A 121 -8.99 10.67 20.79
C GLU A 121 -9.13 11.62 19.59
N ASP A 122 -8.02 12.23 19.17
CA ASP A 122 -7.92 13.17 18.06
C ASP A 122 -7.48 12.50 16.73
N GLU A 123 -7.26 11.19 16.73
CA GLU A 123 -6.95 10.43 15.52
C GLU A 123 -8.02 9.38 15.18
N VAL A 124 -8.48 9.43 13.94
CA VAL A 124 -9.43 8.46 13.40
C VAL A 124 -8.71 7.56 12.40
N TYR A 125 -8.95 6.26 12.52
CA TYR A 125 -8.48 5.24 11.58
C TYR A 125 -9.66 4.54 10.94
N VAL A 126 -9.51 4.20 9.66
CA VAL A 126 -10.51 3.45 8.90
C VAL A 126 -9.89 2.27 8.15
N LEU A 127 -10.71 1.24 7.96
CA LEU A 127 -10.46 0.18 7.00
C LEU A 127 -11.24 0.49 5.73
N GLY A 128 -10.59 0.41 4.58
CA GLY A 128 -11.17 0.67 3.26
C GLY A 128 -10.98 -0.48 2.27
N ALA A 129 -11.97 -0.64 1.40
CA ALA A 129 -11.91 -1.50 0.21
C ALA A 129 -12.13 -0.65 -1.05
N PHE A 130 -11.39 -0.97 -2.11
CA PHE A 130 -11.65 -0.50 -3.47
C PHE A 130 -11.58 -1.64 -4.47
N ASP A 131 -12.57 -1.70 -5.35
CA ASP A 131 -12.61 -2.64 -6.48
C ASP A 131 -13.17 -1.92 -7.70
N GLY A 132 -12.30 -1.45 -8.59
CA GLY A 132 -12.74 -0.60 -9.69
C GLY A 132 -11.66 -0.13 -10.64
N LEU A 133 -12.11 0.59 -11.66
CA LEU A 133 -11.26 1.18 -12.68
C LEU A 133 -10.86 2.59 -12.25
N HIS A 134 -9.56 2.79 -12.03
CA HIS A 134 -8.98 4.12 -11.92
C HIS A 134 -8.90 4.74 -13.32
N VAL A 135 -9.33 5.99 -13.46
CA VAL A 135 -9.42 6.69 -14.77
C VAL A 135 -8.68 8.03 -14.80
N VAL A 136 -8.25 8.54 -13.65
CA VAL A 136 -7.55 9.82 -13.55
C VAL A 136 -6.08 9.59 -13.86
N GLU A 137 -5.48 10.38 -14.75
CA GLU A 137 -4.04 10.25 -15.09
C GLU A 137 -3.60 8.85 -15.61
N GLY A 138 -4.55 7.99 -15.98
CA GLY A 138 -4.32 6.66 -16.56
C GLY A 138 -5.53 5.75 -16.36
N GLN A 139 -5.61 4.66 -17.13
CA GLN A 139 -6.70 3.68 -17.04
C GLN A 139 -6.16 2.33 -16.59
N TYR A 140 -6.45 1.95 -15.34
CA TYR A 140 -6.02 0.67 -14.77
C TYR A 140 -7.00 0.18 -13.71
N TYR A 141 -7.25 -1.13 -13.70
CA TYR A 141 -8.17 -1.74 -12.74
C TYR A 141 -7.41 -2.11 -11.46
N LEU A 142 -7.95 -1.67 -10.33
CA LEU A 142 -7.34 -1.81 -9.01
C LEU A 142 -8.26 -2.57 -8.07
N GLN A 143 -7.63 -3.36 -7.21
CA GLN A 143 -8.24 -3.90 -6.00
C GLN A 143 -7.36 -3.49 -4.83
N ILE A 144 -7.89 -2.76 -3.86
CA ILE A 144 -7.08 -2.19 -2.77
C ILE A 144 -7.77 -2.46 -1.44
N CYS A 145 -7.02 -3.02 -0.50
CA CYS A 145 -7.39 -3.05 0.92
C CYS A 145 -6.46 -2.12 1.68
N THR A 146 -6.99 -1.20 2.49
CA THR A 146 -6.18 -0.21 3.20
C THR A 146 -6.68 0.03 4.61
N LEU A 147 -5.78 -0.01 5.59
CA LEU A 147 -5.93 0.64 6.88
C LEU A 147 -5.24 2.00 6.77
N LEU A 148 -5.92 3.10 7.07
CA LEU A 148 -5.31 4.44 7.00
C LEU A 148 -5.78 5.36 8.12
N LYS A 149 -4.93 6.32 8.48
CA LYS A 149 -5.27 7.47 9.32
C LYS A 149 -6.00 8.52 8.48
N CYS A 150 -7.10 9.04 8.98
CA CYS A 150 -7.77 10.20 8.40
C CYS A 150 -7.01 11.49 8.75
N LYS A 151 -7.17 12.54 7.93
CA LYS A 151 -6.47 13.81 8.15
C LYS A 151 -6.95 14.54 9.40
N SER A 152 -8.22 14.39 9.73
CA SER A 152 -8.85 14.94 10.93
C SER A 152 -9.84 13.93 11.52
N THR A 153 -10.50 14.31 12.61
CA THR A 153 -11.59 13.52 13.20
C THR A 153 -12.86 13.51 12.34
N ASP A 154 -12.97 14.36 11.32
CA ASP A 154 -14.06 14.31 10.34
C ASP A 154 -13.81 13.18 9.32
N LEU A 155 -14.74 12.23 9.28
CA LEU A 155 -14.72 11.06 8.37
C LEU A 155 -14.65 11.43 6.89
N ASN A 156 -15.13 12.62 6.50
CA ASN A 156 -15.05 13.09 5.11
C ASN A 156 -13.60 13.38 4.67
N THR A 157 -12.67 13.48 5.63
CA THR A 157 -11.25 13.72 5.37
C THR A 157 -10.44 12.42 5.21
N CYS A 158 -11.06 11.26 5.42
CA CYS A 158 -10.42 9.98 5.20
C CYS A 158 -10.09 9.78 3.71
N GLY A 159 -8.83 9.45 3.42
CA GLY A 159 -8.29 9.37 2.05
C GLY A 159 -7.57 10.63 1.57
N GLN A 160 -7.63 11.74 2.33
CA GLN A 160 -6.77 12.90 2.08
C GLN A 160 -5.32 12.64 2.52
N PRO A 161 -4.32 13.36 1.97
CA PRO A 161 -2.91 13.16 2.32
C PRO A 161 -2.63 13.47 3.79
N VAL A 162 -1.86 12.57 4.43
CA VAL A 162 -1.42 12.67 5.83
C VAL A 162 0.07 12.35 5.90
N GLU A 163 0.84 13.19 6.59
CA GLU A 163 2.28 12.99 6.80
C GLU A 163 2.63 12.54 8.22
N THR A 164 1.77 12.78 9.20
CA THR A 164 2.05 12.52 10.62
C THR A 164 0.91 11.75 11.29
N ALA A 165 1.30 10.88 12.21
CA ALA A 165 0.43 10.12 13.10
C ALA A 165 1.06 9.97 14.49
N GLU A 166 0.24 9.67 15.50
CA GLU A 166 0.64 9.43 16.88
C GLU A 166 0.28 8.02 17.38
N THR A 167 -0.75 7.40 16.79
CA THR A 167 -1.23 6.06 17.16
C THR A 167 -0.28 4.97 16.68
N LYS A 168 0.20 4.16 17.64
CA LYS A 168 0.99 2.95 17.40
C LYS A 168 0.10 1.71 17.48
N PHE A 169 0.52 0.63 16.82
CA PHE A 169 -0.22 -0.63 16.85
C PHE A 169 0.60 -1.68 17.59
N GLU A 170 -0.03 -2.38 18.54
CA GLU A 170 0.53 -3.62 19.10
C GLU A 170 0.56 -4.70 18.04
N MET A 171 -0.51 -4.79 17.24
CA MET A 171 -0.56 -5.68 16.09
C MET A 171 -1.53 -5.17 15.01
N PHE A 172 -1.24 -5.51 13.76
CA PHE A 172 -2.19 -5.47 12.64
C PHE A 172 -2.06 -6.75 11.79
N SER A 173 -3.17 -7.18 11.19
CA SER A 173 -3.22 -8.27 10.20
C SER A 173 -4.25 -7.92 9.15
N LEU A 174 -3.79 -7.57 7.95
CA LEU A 174 -4.62 -7.17 6.80
C LEU A 174 -4.60 -8.25 5.72
N SER A 175 -5.76 -8.55 5.14
CA SER A 175 -5.90 -9.47 4.00
C SER A 175 -7.12 -9.10 3.16
N GLY A 176 -7.22 -9.66 1.95
CA GLY A 176 -8.39 -9.44 1.11
C GLY A 176 -8.61 -10.51 0.05
N THR A 177 -9.84 -10.61 -0.46
CA THR A 177 -10.24 -11.58 -1.50
C THR A 177 -9.79 -11.14 -2.89
N PHE A 178 -8.49 -10.86 -3.06
CA PHE A 178 -7.92 -10.38 -4.31
C PHE A 178 -8.17 -11.36 -5.47
N GLY A 179 -8.72 -10.85 -6.57
CA GLY A 179 -8.88 -11.55 -7.85
C GLY A 179 -7.60 -11.53 -8.71
N THR A 180 -6.47 -11.14 -8.12
CA THR A 180 -5.18 -11.00 -8.80
C THR A 180 -4.05 -11.53 -7.93
N ASN A 181 -3.02 -12.08 -8.58
CA ASN A 181 -1.77 -12.46 -7.92
C ASN A 181 -0.78 -11.28 -7.80
N TYR A 182 -1.10 -10.15 -8.43
CA TYR A 182 -0.27 -8.94 -8.48
C TYR A 182 -0.67 -7.96 -7.38
N VAL A 183 -0.31 -8.31 -6.14
CA VAL A 183 -0.58 -7.47 -4.96
C VAL A 183 0.75 -7.00 -4.35
N PHE A 184 0.82 -5.70 -4.08
CA PHE A 184 1.99 -5.03 -3.53
C PHE A 184 1.69 -4.59 -2.09
N PRO A 185 2.41 -5.13 -1.08
CA PRO A 185 2.25 -4.72 0.30
C PRO A 185 2.96 -3.38 0.56
N GLU A 186 2.28 -2.50 1.28
CA GLU A 186 2.72 -1.15 1.60
C GLU A 186 2.48 -0.87 3.09
N VAL A 187 3.50 -0.39 3.80
CA VAL A 187 3.41 0.06 5.19
C VAL A 187 4.17 1.38 5.29
N LEU A 188 3.46 2.41 5.74
CA LEU A 188 4.01 3.75 5.90
C LEU A 188 3.76 4.26 7.32
N TYR A 189 4.81 4.77 7.93
CA TYR A 189 4.80 5.34 9.28
C TYR A 189 4.89 6.86 9.26
N SER A 190 4.60 7.47 10.41
CA SER A 190 4.67 8.91 10.66
C SER A 190 5.99 9.51 10.17
N GLY A 191 5.92 10.65 9.49
CA GLY A 191 7.06 11.24 8.79
C GLY A 191 7.38 10.60 7.44
N VAL A 192 6.43 9.83 6.87
CA VAL A 192 6.58 9.14 5.58
C VAL A 192 7.77 8.16 5.60
N GLN A 193 7.89 7.45 6.71
CA GLN A 193 8.97 6.49 6.96
C GLN A 193 8.54 5.09 6.54
N LEU A 194 9.44 4.34 5.91
CA LEU A 194 9.26 2.92 5.66
C LEU A 194 9.53 2.11 6.94
N ALA A 195 8.96 0.90 6.99
CA ALA A 195 9.03 -0.01 8.13
C ALA A 195 9.86 -1.29 7.83
N PRO A 196 11.15 -1.17 7.43
CA PRO A 196 11.93 -2.35 7.04
C PRO A 196 12.07 -3.32 8.22
N GLY A 197 11.63 -4.57 8.02
CA GLY A 197 11.75 -5.63 9.01
C GLY A 197 10.69 -5.65 10.11
N GLU A 198 9.75 -4.69 10.16
CA GLU A 198 8.69 -4.66 11.19
C GLU A 198 7.42 -5.41 10.80
N PHE A 199 7.29 -5.79 9.54
CA PHE A 199 6.14 -6.53 9.01
C PHE A 199 6.58 -7.74 8.19
N GLU A 200 5.64 -8.65 7.93
CA GLU A 200 5.80 -9.78 7.01
C GLU A 200 4.54 -10.06 6.22
N VAL A 201 4.73 -10.69 5.07
CA VAL A 201 3.65 -11.25 4.27
C VAL A 201 3.69 -12.76 4.43
N LEU A 202 2.59 -13.32 4.91
CA LEU A 202 2.41 -14.77 5.04
C LEU A 202 1.99 -15.38 3.70
N ASN A 203 2.28 -16.67 3.52
CA ASN A 203 1.97 -17.40 2.29
C ASN A 203 0.48 -17.45 1.96
N ASP A 204 -0.38 -17.25 2.97
CA ASP A 204 -1.84 -17.24 2.84
C ASP A 204 -2.43 -15.86 2.50
N GLY A 205 -1.57 -14.87 2.21
CA GLY A 205 -1.99 -13.54 1.74
C GLY A 205 -2.17 -12.49 2.84
N ARG A 206 -1.84 -12.80 4.09
CA ARG A 206 -1.91 -11.83 5.19
C ARG A 206 -0.65 -10.96 5.27
N LEU A 207 -0.85 -9.65 5.36
CA LEU A 207 0.17 -8.67 5.74
C LEU A 207 0.04 -8.40 7.24
N ILE A 208 1.06 -8.81 8.01
CA ILE A 208 1.02 -8.74 9.48
C ILE A 208 2.21 -7.96 10.04
N SER A 209 2.01 -7.36 11.21
CA SER A 209 3.10 -6.83 12.04
C SER A 209 3.85 -7.97 12.74
N LYS A 210 5.18 -7.97 12.72
CA LYS A 210 6.00 -8.95 13.48
C LYS A 210 6.03 -8.64 14.98
N THR A 211 6.07 -7.36 15.30
CA THR A 211 6.13 -6.83 16.67
C THR A 211 5.28 -5.57 16.76
N ARG A 212 5.12 -5.05 17.98
CA ARG A 212 4.56 -3.71 18.20
C ARG A 212 5.31 -2.69 17.34
N THR A 213 4.57 -1.83 16.64
CA THR A 213 5.17 -0.82 15.75
C THR A 213 6.00 0.17 16.57
N THR A 214 7.20 0.46 16.10
CA THR A 214 8.10 1.40 16.79
C THR A 214 7.63 2.84 16.60
N THR A 215 7.12 3.13 15.42
CA THR A 215 6.63 4.44 14.97
C THR A 215 5.11 4.39 14.74
N PRO A 216 4.39 5.51 14.88
CA PRO A 216 2.97 5.57 14.57
C PRO A 216 2.67 5.26 13.10
N VAL A 217 1.52 4.64 12.85
CA VAL A 217 1.15 4.11 11.52
C VAL A 217 0.34 5.15 10.76
N ILE A 218 0.73 5.47 9.52
CA ILE A 218 -0.11 6.27 8.60
C ILE A 218 -1.01 5.33 7.82
N THR A 219 -0.45 4.29 7.21
CA THR A 219 -1.22 3.31 6.44
C THR A 219 -0.55 1.94 6.40
N VAL A 220 -1.40 0.91 6.30
CA VAL A 220 -1.07 -0.47 5.94
C VAL A 220 -1.97 -0.83 4.78
N THR A 221 -1.40 -1.10 3.61
CA THR A 221 -2.15 -1.25 2.36
C THR A 221 -1.68 -2.48 1.58
N LEU A 222 -2.64 -3.19 0.98
CA LEU A 222 -2.43 -4.21 -0.03
C LEU A 222 -2.95 -3.67 -1.35
N PHE A 223 -2.04 -3.32 -2.25
CA PHE A 223 -2.34 -2.69 -3.52
C PHE A 223 -2.34 -3.72 -4.65
N GLY A 224 -3.51 -4.16 -5.10
CA GLY A 224 -3.70 -5.12 -6.17
C GLY A 224 -3.89 -4.47 -7.54
N ARG A 225 -3.19 -4.97 -8.57
CA ARG A 225 -3.43 -4.61 -9.98
C ARG A 225 -4.05 -5.77 -10.74
N CYS A 226 -5.14 -5.52 -11.45
CA CYS A 226 -5.80 -6.51 -12.30
C CYS A 226 -5.44 -6.27 -13.77
N SER A 227 -4.50 -7.05 -14.29
CA SER A 227 -4.12 -6.99 -15.72
C SER A 227 -5.18 -7.58 -16.65
N CYS A 228 -6.19 -8.27 -16.12
CA CYS A 228 -7.17 -9.05 -16.88
C CYS A 228 -8.10 -8.19 -17.77
N VAL A 229 -8.30 -6.91 -17.45
CA VAL A 229 -9.25 -6.03 -18.17
C VAL A 229 -8.61 -5.32 -19.37
N SER A 230 -7.29 -5.40 -19.55
CA SER A 230 -6.56 -4.64 -20.60
C SER A 230 -6.29 -5.44 -21.89
N LEU A 231 -6.96 -6.56 -22.12
CA LEU A 231 -6.78 -7.34 -23.36
C LEU A 231 -7.46 -6.71 -24.58
N SER A 232 -8.40 -5.77 -24.39
CA SER A 232 -9.09 -5.09 -25.50
C SER A 232 -8.30 -3.90 -26.09
N VAL A 233 -7.26 -3.41 -25.41
CA VAL A 233 -6.52 -2.19 -25.82
C VAL A 233 -5.09 -2.52 -26.29
N PHE A 234 -4.71 -3.80 -26.26
CA PHE A 234 -3.35 -4.28 -26.54
C PHE A 234 -2.87 -4.01 -27.99
N TRP A 235 -3.75 -3.60 -28.90
CA TRP A 235 -3.40 -3.32 -30.30
C TRP A 235 -3.01 -1.86 -30.61
N ILE A 236 -3.19 -0.91 -29.68
CA ILE A 236 -2.93 0.52 -29.97
C ILE A 236 -1.56 1.01 -29.43
N PHE A 237 -0.91 0.23 -28.56
CA PHE A 237 0.24 0.72 -27.78
C PHE A 237 1.62 0.62 -28.44
N ILE A 238 1.75 0.00 -29.63
CA ILE A 238 3.05 -0.07 -30.33
C ILE A 238 3.47 1.30 -30.93
N PHE A 239 2.57 2.29 -31.04
CA PHE A 239 2.86 3.55 -31.75
C PHE A 239 3.04 4.82 -30.90
N LEU A 240 2.85 4.79 -29.57
CA LEU A 240 2.85 6.03 -28.74
C LEU A 240 3.94 6.12 -27.66
N ALA A 241 4.81 5.12 -27.53
CA ALA A 241 5.86 5.09 -26.50
C ALA A 241 7.08 5.99 -26.77
N LEU A 242 7.08 6.85 -27.80
CA LEU A 242 8.23 7.71 -28.14
C LEU A 242 7.95 9.22 -28.22
N ARG A 243 6.78 9.70 -27.80
CA ARG A 243 6.51 11.14 -27.69
C ARG A 243 5.65 11.45 -26.48
N LYS A 244 6.30 11.69 -25.34
CA LYS A 244 5.97 12.70 -24.31
C LYS A 244 6.79 12.43 -23.04
N SER A 245 8.10 12.62 -23.17
CA SER A 245 8.85 13.28 -22.12
C SER A 245 8.27 14.70 -21.94
N VAL A 246 8.25 15.20 -20.69
CA VAL A 246 7.76 16.54 -20.28
C VAL A 246 6.28 16.59 -19.87
N LEU A 247 5.95 16.19 -18.63
CA LEU A 247 5.22 17.04 -17.65
C LEU A 247 4.96 16.30 -16.31
N TRP A 248 5.64 16.75 -15.24
CA TRP A 248 5.15 17.02 -13.86
C TRP A 248 4.41 15.94 -13.03
N ALA A 249 4.87 15.71 -11.79
CA ALA A 249 4.14 15.13 -10.67
C ALA A 249 4.06 16.09 -9.46
N ARG A 250 2.86 16.52 -9.08
CA ARG A 250 2.65 17.19 -7.80
C ARG A 250 2.65 16.13 -6.70
N GLY A 251 3.54 16.28 -5.73
CA GLY A 251 3.59 15.66 -4.40
C GLY A 251 2.68 14.47 -4.14
N TYR A 252 3.15 13.27 -4.48
CA TYR A 252 2.70 12.01 -3.89
C TYR A 252 3.88 11.07 -3.79
N VAL A 253 4.16 10.63 -2.58
CA VAL A 253 5.34 9.85 -2.22
C VAL A 253 5.09 8.38 -2.47
N LEU A 254 6.01 7.76 -3.22
CA LEU A 254 6.26 6.32 -3.32
C LEU A 254 5.07 5.44 -3.73
N ILE A 255 4.50 5.69 -4.91
CA ILE A 255 3.94 4.57 -5.69
C ILE A 255 5.13 3.74 -6.15
N LYS A 256 5.30 2.53 -5.60
CA LYS A 256 6.20 1.53 -6.20
C LYS A 256 5.73 1.30 -7.63
N THR A 257 6.43 1.90 -8.59
CA THR A 257 6.40 1.44 -9.98
C THR A 257 7.13 0.10 -10.03
N ALA A 258 6.44 -0.98 -9.67
CA ALA A 258 6.86 -2.31 -10.03
C ALA A 258 6.65 -2.44 -11.55
N LEU A 259 7.74 -2.41 -12.32
CA LEU A 259 7.73 -2.79 -13.73
C LEU A 259 7.44 -4.29 -13.82
N CYS A 260 6.23 -4.68 -14.21
CA CYS A 260 6.02 -6.00 -14.80
C CYS A 260 6.57 -5.94 -16.24
N ILE A 261 7.77 -6.50 -16.44
CA ILE A 261 8.27 -6.80 -17.78
C ILE A 261 7.55 -8.07 -18.25
N SER A 262 6.90 -7.99 -19.42
CA SER A 262 6.26 -9.13 -20.08
C SER A 262 7.31 -10.10 -20.62
#